data_AF-A0A1S8ZNU3-F1
#
_entry.id   AF-A0A1S8ZNU3-F1
#
_cell.length_a   1.000
_cell.length_b   1.000
_cell.length_c   1.000
_cell.angle_alpha   90.00
_cell.angle_beta   90.00
_cell.angle_gamma   90.00
#
_symmetry.space_group_name_H-M   'P 1'
#
loop_
_entity.id
_entity.type
_entity.pdbx_description
1 polymer ?
#
loop_
_entity_poly.entity_id
_entity_poly.type
_entity_poly.pdbx_seq_one_letter_code
_entity_poly.pdbx_strand_id
1 'polypeptide(L)'
;MKQLIFIIVLFLNISIYSQSTLTSLNFGKNNNFHSTKLVSETVTNTTFYNSNNTIEKTKEITTYNSKNNVVIELRYDGDNNLKQRLTRVYDSTEIRCTARKFENWHRYLGHTIEIAFYNYDSKYYLINITDKDQNGKVFRKTDIINNEKGDPIELTGYVGDQILGKEKNKYNYEANEVIIEYYNNNDELITSQTTKIDSSKTDPEDIINEYGDIIKTAKYQMEIKYDKFGNWIKKKYSAFKNGQYIKQSETTRSIKYLK
;
A
#
# COMPACT_ATOMS: atom_id res chain seq x y z
N MET A 1 -13.80 23.47 -48.81
CA MET A 1 -13.86 23.86 -47.38
C MET A 1 -13.68 22.61 -46.54
N LYS A 2 -12.53 22.52 -45.88
CA LYS A 2 -12.11 21.40 -45.03
C LYS A 2 -12.87 21.47 -43.71
N GLN A 3 -13.91 20.65 -43.53
CA GLN A 3 -14.42 20.39 -42.18
C GLN A 3 -13.57 19.28 -41.57
N LEU A 4 -12.56 19.73 -40.82
CA LEU A 4 -11.74 18.92 -39.96
C LEU A 4 -12.64 18.43 -38.81
N ILE A 5 -13.21 17.24 -38.95
CA ILE A 5 -13.89 16.54 -37.86
C ILE A 5 -12.79 16.14 -36.86
N PHE A 6 -12.57 17.01 -35.88
CA PHE A 6 -11.67 16.78 -34.76
C PHE A 6 -12.43 15.90 -33.75
N ILE A 7 -12.54 14.60 -34.04
CA ILE A 7 -12.91 13.60 -33.02
C ILE A 7 -11.69 13.49 -32.10
N ILE A 8 -11.64 14.36 -31.08
CA ILE A 8 -10.86 14.09 -29.88
C ILE A 8 -11.59 12.93 -29.20
N VAL A 9 -11.14 11.71 -29.51
CA VAL A 9 -11.35 10.58 -28.61
C VAL A 9 -10.57 10.94 -27.35
N LEU A 10 -11.27 11.58 -26.41
CA LEU A 10 -10.87 11.64 -25.02
C LEU A 10 -10.86 10.19 -24.53
N PHE A 11 -9.72 9.52 -24.74
CA PHE A 11 -9.33 8.37 -23.94
C PHE A 11 -9.11 8.89 -22.51
N LEU A 12 -10.21 9.17 -21.83
CA LEU A 12 -10.28 9.19 -20.38
C LEU A 12 -9.94 7.75 -19.97
N ASN A 13 -8.65 7.48 -19.87
CA ASN A 13 -8.15 6.46 -18.97
C ASN A 13 -8.52 6.95 -17.58
N ILE A 14 -9.78 6.75 -17.20
CA ILE A 14 -10.19 6.84 -15.81
C ILE A 14 -9.46 5.69 -15.16
N SER A 15 -8.26 5.98 -14.64
CA SER A 15 -7.55 5.07 -13.77
C SER A 15 -8.40 4.96 -12.51
N ILE A 16 -9.29 3.97 -12.49
CA ILE A 16 -10.15 3.66 -11.37
C ILE A 16 -9.25 3.07 -10.29
N TYR A 17 -8.72 3.92 -9.43
CA TYR A 17 -8.10 3.49 -8.19
C TYR A 17 -9.20 3.32 -7.15
N SER A 18 -9.96 2.22 -7.21
CA SER A 18 -10.79 1.86 -6.05
C SER A 18 -9.93 1.21 -4.98
N GLN A 19 -10.27 1.42 -3.71
CA GLN A 19 -9.80 0.56 -2.64
C GLN A 19 -10.32 -0.86 -2.91
N SER A 20 -9.46 -1.85 -2.70
CA SER A 20 -9.76 -3.26 -3.00
C SER A 20 -9.70 -4.12 -1.74
N THR A 21 -10.21 -5.34 -1.85
CA THR A 21 -10.11 -6.39 -0.82
C THR A 21 -8.68 -6.59 -0.37
N LEU A 22 -7.72 -6.58 -1.30
CA LEU A 22 -6.29 -6.71 -1.00
C LEU A 22 -5.77 -5.63 -0.06
N THR A 23 -6.24 -4.39 -0.24
CA THR A 23 -5.85 -3.27 0.62
C THR A 23 -6.53 -3.39 1.98
N SER A 24 -7.81 -3.76 1.99
CA SER A 24 -8.61 -3.89 3.22
C SER A 24 -8.10 -5.03 4.12
N LEU A 25 -7.72 -6.17 3.56
CA LEU A 25 -7.12 -7.31 4.29
C LEU A 25 -5.80 -6.98 4.99
N ASN A 26 -5.09 -5.96 4.52
CA ASN A 26 -3.82 -5.52 5.08
C ASN A 26 -3.94 -4.17 5.81
N PHE A 27 -5.14 -3.64 5.93
CA PHE A 27 -5.37 -2.35 6.55
C PHE A 27 -5.03 -2.41 8.04
N GLY A 28 -4.19 -1.49 8.50
CA GLY A 28 -3.80 -1.40 9.91
C GLY A 28 -2.79 -2.46 10.40
N LYS A 29 -2.41 -3.44 9.57
CA LYS A 29 -1.34 -4.38 9.91
C LYS A 29 0.01 -3.66 9.94
N ASN A 30 0.80 -3.88 10.99
CA ASN A 30 2.08 -3.23 11.18
C ASN A 30 3.18 -4.24 11.51
N ASN A 31 3.96 -4.57 10.49
CA ASN A 31 5.10 -5.51 10.57
C ASN A 31 6.42 -4.80 10.24
N ASN A 32 6.52 -3.50 10.51
CA ASN A 32 7.69 -2.70 10.11
C ASN A 32 8.96 -3.03 10.91
N PHE A 33 8.80 -3.59 12.11
CA PHE A 33 9.87 -3.87 13.07
C PHE A 33 9.68 -5.26 13.67
N HIS A 34 10.79 -5.99 13.81
CA HIS A 34 10.82 -7.32 14.45
C HIS A 34 10.97 -7.24 15.98
N SER A 35 11.23 -6.05 16.50
CA SER A 35 11.44 -5.82 17.94
C SER A 35 10.28 -5.06 18.58
N THR A 36 10.05 -5.32 19.87
CA THR A 36 9.14 -4.51 20.71
C THR A 36 9.70 -3.14 21.09
N LYS A 37 10.97 -2.84 20.72
CA LYS A 37 11.56 -1.52 20.95
C LYS A 37 10.79 -0.47 20.15
N LEU A 38 10.44 0.62 20.83
CA LEU A 38 9.72 1.70 20.21
C LEU A 38 10.67 2.53 19.34
N VAL A 39 10.21 2.84 18.14
CA VAL A 39 10.92 3.62 17.14
C VAL A 39 10.25 4.98 17.06
N SER A 40 11.03 6.04 17.06
CA SER A 40 10.53 7.41 16.84
C SER A 40 10.55 7.78 15.36
N GLU A 41 11.60 7.37 14.66
CA GLU A 41 11.85 7.77 13.28
C GLU A 41 12.70 6.73 12.55
N THR A 42 12.46 6.58 11.26
CA THR A 42 13.41 5.96 10.33
C THR A 42 13.72 6.90 9.18
N VAL A 43 14.96 6.83 8.69
CA VAL A 43 15.38 7.46 7.44
C VAL A 43 15.83 6.36 6.50
N THR A 44 15.07 6.16 5.43
CA THR A 44 15.32 5.13 4.43
C THR A 44 15.82 5.79 3.15
N ASN A 45 16.95 5.33 2.61
CA ASN A 45 17.46 5.75 1.31
C ASN A 45 17.44 4.55 0.37
N THR A 46 16.87 4.73 -0.81
CA THR A 46 16.78 3.67 -1.81
C THR A 46 17.45 4.13 -3.10
N THR A 47 18.25 3.24 -3.68
CA THR A 47 18.79 3.37 -5.03
C THR A 47 18.19 2.27 -5.89
N PHE A 48 17.50 2.64 -6.96
CA PHE A 48 16.96 1.73 -7.96
C PHE A 48 17.87 1.69 -9.18
N TYR A 49 18.11 0.48 -9.69
CA TYR A 49 18.89 0.21 -10.89
C TYR A 49 17.92 -0.22 -11.98
N ASN A 50 17.49 0.74 -12.80
CA ASN A 50 16.47 0.51 -13.82
C ASN A 50 17.04 -0.21 -15.04
N SER A 51 16.17 -0.84 -15.84
CA SER A 51 16.55 -1.60 -17.04
C SER A 51 17.30 -0.78 -18.09
N ASN A 52 17.12 0.53 -18.10
CA ASN A 52 17.75 1.45 -19.07
C ASN A 52 19.07 2.03 -18.55
N ASN A 53 19.72 1.35 -17.59
CA ASN A 53 20.92 1.81 -16.89
C ASN A 53 20.76 3.17 -16.16
N THR A 54 19.52 3.62 -15.95
CA THR A 54 19.26 4.81 -15.14
C THR A 54 19.24 4.45 -13.66
N ILE A 55 19.79 5.35 -12.85
CA ILE A 55 19.79 5.22 -11.40
C ILE A 55 18.82 6.23 -10.83
N GLU A 56 17.82 5.75 -10.11
CA GLU A 56 16.90 6.60 -9.35
C GLU A 56 17.23 6.50 -7.88
N LYS A 57 17.25 7.64 -7.19
CA LYS A 57 17.46 7.72 -5.75
C LYS A 57 16.24 8.34 -5.09
N THR A 58 15.82 7.75 -3.99
CA THR A 58 14.75 8.29 -3.16
C THR A 58 15.17 8.28 -1.70
N LYS A 59 14.60 9.20 -0.94
CA LYS A 59 14.73 9.28 0.51
C LYS A 59 13.36 9.33 1.13
N GLU A 60 13.13 8.52 2.14
CA GLU A 60 11.90 8.51 2.94
C GLU A 60 12.24 8.77 4.40
N ILE A 61 11.53 9.69 5.03
CA ILE A 61 11.58 9.91 6.48
C ILE A 61 10.22 9.50 7.03
N THR A 62 10.22 8.53 7.94
CA THR A 62 8.99 7.97 8.52
C THR A 62 9.03 8.14 10.02
N THR A 63 8.01 8.77 10.59
CA THR A 63 7.86 8.95 12.04
C THR A 63 6.74 8.05 12.56
N TYR A 64 6.88 7.63 13.82
CA TYR A 64 5.97 6.66 14.43
C TYR A 64 5.44 7.15 15.78
N ASN A 65 4.26 6.68 16.16
CA ASN A 65 3.67 6.94 17.48
C ASN A 65 4.18 5.95 18.54
N SER A 66 3.61 6.01 19.76
CA SER A 66 4.02 5.16 20.88
C SER A 66 3.69 3.67 20.69
N LYS A 67 2.97 3.32 19.62
CA LYS A 67 2.59 1.96 19.23
C LYS A 67 3.33 1.48 17.98
N ASN A 68 4.41 2.16 17.59
CA ASN A 68 5.16 1.93 16.34
C ASN A 68 4.31 2.09 15.07
N ASN A 69 3.14 2.73 15.13
CA ASN A 69 2.32 3.00 13.95
C ASN A 69 2.79 4.28 13.25
N VAL A 70 2.78 4.27 11.92
CA VAL A 70 3.29 5.37 11.11
C VAL A 70 2.40 6.60 11.23
N VAL A 71 2.97 7.73 11.67
CA VAL A 71 2.24 9.01 11.78
C VAL A 71 2.49 9.89 10.55
N ILE A 72 3.75 10.03 10.13
CA ILE A 72 4.12 10.84 8.96
C ILE A 72 5.12 10.07 8.10
N GLU A 73 4.91 10.05 6.79
CA GLU A 73 5.91 9.67 5.78
C GLU A 73 6.19 10.88 4.89
N LEU A 74 7.46 11.21 4.72
CA LEU A 74 7.95 12.25 3.82
C LEU A 74 8.84 11.60 2.76
N ARG A 75 8.46 11.68 1.48
CA ARG A 75 9.21 11.10 0.37
C ARG A 75 9.83 12.18 -0.49
N TYR A 76 11.12 12.06 -0.71
CA TYR A 76 11.96 12.98 -1.47
C TYR A 76 12.57 12.29 -2.68
N ASP A 77 12.79 13.05 -3.75
CA ASP A 77 13.63 12.63 -4.88
C ASP A 77 15.12 12.71 -4.55
N GLY A 78 15.97 12.31 -5.51
CA GLY A 78 17.43 12.32 -5.38
C GLY A 78 18.05 13.71 -5.18
N ASP A 79 17.29 14.78 -5.48
CA ASP A 79 17.70 16.18 -5.31
C ASP A 79 17.16 16.79 -4.00
N ASN A 80 16.61 15.95 -3.10
CA ASN A 80 15.96 16.35 -1.84
C ASN A 80 14.72 17.23 -2.01
N ASN A 81 14.03 17.18 -3.15
CA ASN A 81 12.72 17.81 -3.29
C ASN A 81 11.63 16.91 -2.70
N LEU A 82 10.79 17.46 -1.82
CA LEU A 82 9.63 16.74 -1.29
C LEU A 82 8.64 16.45 -2.44
N LYS A 83 8.31 15.17 -2.62
CA LYS A 83 7.34 14.70 -3.62
C LYS A 83 6.03 14.28 -3.00
N GLN A 84 6.06 13.65 -1.84
CA GLN A 84 4.87 13.15 -1.18
C GLN A 84 4.97 13.33 0.33
N ARG A 85 3.84 13.64 0.95
CA ARG A 85 3.65 13.64 2.40
C ARG A 85 2.39 12.87 2.72
N LEU A 86 2.51 11.85 3.56
CA LEU A 86 1.37 11.13 4.10
C LEU A 86 1.32 11.35 5.61
N THR A 87 0.20 11.86 6.10
CA THR A 87 -0.06 12.00 7.55
C THR A 87 -1.22 11.10 7.92
N ARG A 88 -1.10 10.36 9.03
CA ARG A 88 -2.18 9.51 9.58
C ARG A 88 -2.61 10.04 10.93
N VAL A 89 -3.90 9.97 11.18
CA VAL A 89 -4.53 10.30 12.44
C VAL A 89 -5.05 9.01 13.06
N TYR A 90 -4.79 8.82 14.35
CA TYR A 90 -5.21 7.66 15.09
C TYR A 90 -6.25 8.04 16.13
N ASP A 91 -7.02 7.06 16.58
CA ASP A 91 -7.89 7.21 17.74
C ASP A 91 -7.09 7.42 19.04
N SER A 92 -7.80 7.58 20.16
CA SER A 92 -7.19 7.78 21.48
C SER A 92 -6.36 6.59 21.98
N THR A 93 -6.48 5.42 21.36
CA THR A 93 -5.65 4.24 21.68
C THR A 93 -4.34 4.22 20.91
N GLU A 94 -4.18 5.12 19.92
CA GLU A 94 -3.05 5.20 19.00
C GLU A 94 -2.86 3.97 18.09
N ILE A 95 -3.87 3.09 18.03
CA ILE A 95 -3.81 1.84 17.26
C ILE A 95 -4.58 1.97 15.94
N ARG A 96 -5.82 2.47 15.99
CA ARG A 96 -6.70 2.50 14.81
C ARG A 96 -6.56 3.82 14.08
N CYS A 97 -6.18 3.75 12.81
CA CYS A 97 -6.11 4.91 11.94
C CYS A 97 -7.52 5.38 11.59
N THR A 98 -7.90 6.60 11.95
CA THR A 98 -9.24 7.16 11.71
C THR A 98 -9.27 8.07 10.49
N ALA A 99 -8.12 8.61 10.08
CA ALA A 99 -8.01 9.39 8.85
C ALA A 99 -6.58 9.40 8.31
N ARG A 100 -6.43 9.75 7.04
CA ARG A 100 -5.15 10.14 6.45
C ARG A 100 -5.28 11.40 5.61
N LYS A 101 -4.19 12.15 5.49
CA LYS A 101 -3.98 13.22 4.51
C LYS A 101 -2.79 12.84 3.64
N PHE A 102 -3.01 12.75 2.34
CA PHE A 102 -1.98 12.51 1.34
C PHE A 102 -1.78 13.76 0.49
N GLU A 103 -0.56 14.28 0.48
CA GLU A 103 -0.15 15.44 -0.30
C GLU A 103 0.86 14.99 -1.35
N ASN A 104 0.69 15.45 -2.58
CA ASN A 104 1.56 15.08 -3.70
C ASN A 104 1.97 16.33 -4.48
N TRP A 105 3.27 16.51 -4.68
CA TRP A 105 3.86 17.59 -5.48
C TRP A 105 4.29 17.03 -6.83
N HIS A 106 3.41 17.16 -7.82
CA HIS A 106 3.65 16.67 -9.16
C HIS A 106 4.05 17.82 -10.09
N ARG A 107 5.05 17.60 -10.96
CA ARG A 107 5.56 18.63 -11.88
C ARG A 107 4.48 19.24 -12.77
N TYR A 108 3.51 18.43 -13.21
CA TYR A 108 2.48 18.86 -14.16
C TYR A 108 1.12 19.15 -13.52
N LEU A 109 0.83 18.56 -12.37
CA LEU A 109 -0.48 18.71 -11.70
C LEU A 109 -0.40 19.70 -10.52
N GLY A 110 0.80 20.18 -10.20
CA GLY A 110 1.03 21.00 -9.02
C GLY A 110 0.90 20.20 -7.73
N HIS A 111 0.48 20.89 -6.68
CA HIS A 111 0.22 20.31 -5.37
C HIS A 111 -1.23 19.81 -5.32
N THR A 112 -1.42 18.53 -4.99
CA THR A 112 -2.73 17.94 -4.78
C THR A 112 -2.84 17.37 -3.36
N ILE A 113 -4.06 17.38 -2.83
CA ILE A 113 -4.37 16.84 -1.50
C ILE A 113 -5.57 15.89 -1.62
N GLU A 114 -5.42 14.70 -1.04
CA GLU A 114 -6.49 13.73 -0.78
C GLU A 114 -6.59 13.52 0.73
N ILE A 115 -7.82 13.49 1.26
CA ILE A 115 -8.08 13.17 2.67
C ILE A 115 -9.01 11.96 2.70
N ALA A 116 -8.60 10.88 3.36
CA ALA A 116 -9.46 9.72 3.58
C ALA A 116 -9.88 9.63 5.04
N PHE A 117 -11.15 9.31 5.27
CA PHE A 117 -11.73 9.02 6.59
C PHE A 117 -12.11 7.55 6.67
N TYR A 118 -11.85 6.94 7.83
CA TYR A 118 -12.07 5.52 8.10
C TYR A 118 -13.09 5.35 9.21
N ASN A 119 -14.18 4.64 8.92
CA ASN A 119 -15.26 4.38 9.84
C ASN A 119 -15.31 2.89 10.21
N TYR A 120 -15.57 2.63 11.47
CA TYR A 120 -15.54 1.29 12.05
C TYR A 120 -16.88 0.97 12.72
N ASP A 121 -17.23 -0.32 12.76
CA ASP A 121 -18.37 -0.79 13.55
C ASP A 121 -18.02 -0.94 15.05
N SER A 122 -18.97 -1.42 15.85
CA SER A 122 -18.78 -1.65 17.29
C SER A 122 -17.81 -2.79 17.63
N LYS A 123 -17.49 -3.66 16.66
CA LYS A 123 -16.45 -4.69 16.77
C LYS A 123 -15.09 -4.18 16.26
N TYR A 124 -15.01 -2.91 15.88
CA TYR A 124 -13.83 -2.25 15.33
C TYR A 124 -13.41 -2.75 13.94
N TYR A 125 -14.32 -3.35 13.17
CA TYR A 125 -14.07 -3.70 11.77
C TYR A 125 -14.30 -2.49 10.88
N LEU A 126 -13.42 -2.31 9.89
CA LEU A 126 -13.53 -1.21 8.92
C LEU A 126 -14.76 -1.45 8.03
N ILE A 127 -15.73 -0.52 8.06
CA ILE A 127 -17.00 -0.65 7.33
C ILE A 127 -17.17 0.42 6.25
N ASN A 128 -16.43 1.52 6.34
CA ASN A 128 -16.52 2.56 5.34
C ASN A 128 -15.21 3.37 5.22
N ILE A 129 -14.90 3.74 3.98
CA ILE A 129 -13.84 4.67 3.62
C ILE A 129 -14.47 5.80 2.81
N THR A 130 -14.14 7.06 3.14
CA THR A 130 -14.59 8.23 2.39
C THR A 130 -13.40 9.09 2.00
N ASP A 131 -13.17 9.28 0.70
CA ASP A 131 -12.09 10.14 0.19
C ASP A 131 -12.65 11.49 -0.26
N LYS A 132 -11.99 12.55 0.21
CA LYS A 132 -12.29 13.95 -0.11
C LYS A 132 -11.10 14.61 -0.81
N ASP A 133 -11.41 15.47 -1.76
CA ASP A 133 -10.41 16.30 -2.42
C ASP A 133 -9.98 17.47 -1.53
N GLN A 134 -9.05 18.29 -2.03
CA GLN A 134 -8.55 19.49 -1.34
C GLN A 134 -9.62 20.54 -1.01
N ASN A 135 -10.77 20.51 -1.67
CA ASN A 135 -11.91 21.41 -1.42
C ASN A 135 -12.93 20.77 -0.46
N GLY A 136 -12.66 19.58 0.06
CA GLY A 136 -13.57 18.84 0.92
C GLY A 136 -14.71 18.13 0.20
N LYS A 137 -14.70 18.09 -1.14
CA LYS A 137 -15.72 17.37 -1.92
C LYS A 137 -15.44 15.87 -1.86
N VAL A 138 -16.45 15.09 -1.49
CA VAL A 138 -16.38 13.62 -1.58
C VAL A 138 -16.35 13.25 -3.05
N PHE A 139 -15.29 12.53 -3.45
CA PHE A 139 -15.15 12.04 -4.82
C PHE A 139 -15.12 10.52 -4.89
N ARG A 140 -14.94 9.84 -3.74
CA ARG A 140 -14.94 8.39 -3.64
C ARG A 140 -15.47 7.95 -2.28
N LYS A 141 -16.20 6.84 -2.28
CA LYS A 141 -16.63 6.14 -1.08
C LYS A 141 -16.46 4.65 -1.30
N THR A 142 -16.13 3.91 -0.26
CA THR A 142 -16.14 2.45 -0.26
C THR A 142 -16.90 1.98 0.97
N ASP A 143 -17.96 1.20 0.77
CA ASP A 143 -18.67 0.53 1.85
C ASP A 143 -18.21 -0.93 1.91
N ILE A 144 -18.02 -1.44 3.12
CA ILE A 144 -17.40 -2.75 3.38
C ILE A 144 -18.30 -3.55 4.31
N ILE A 145 -18.65 -4.77 3.90
CA ILE A 145 -19.33 -5.76 4.72
C ILE A 145 -18.29 -6.81 5.10
N ASN A 146 -18.15 -7.08 6.39
CA ASN A 146 -17.19 -8.05 6.91
C ASN A 146 -17.89 -9.32 7.41
N ASN A 147 -17.19 -10.44 7.41
CA ASN A 147 -17.60 -11.64 8.13
C ASN A 147 -17.29 -11.52 9.64
N GLU A 148 -17.57 -12.60 10.38
CA GLU A 148 -17.37 -12.64 11.84
C GLU A 148 -15.90 -12.44 12.28
N LYS A 149 -14.93 -12.76 11.41
CA LYS A 149 -13.49 -12.57 11.65
C LYS A 149 -13.01 -11.15 11.34
N GLY A 150 -13.88 -10.29 10.80
CA GLY A 150 -13.51 -8.95 10.35
C GLY A 150 -12.89 -8.93 8.94
N ASP A 151 -12.92 -10.04 8.22
CA ASP A 151 -12.46 -10.08 6.83
C ASP A 151 -13.57 -9.61 5.87
N PRO A 152 -13.27 -8.72 4.90
CA PRO A 152 -14.26 -8.19 3.97
C PRO A 152 -14.90 -9.27 3.09
N ILE A 153 -16.21 -9.45 3.12
CA ILE A 153 -16.95 -10.34 2.20
C ILE A 153 -17.56 -9.62 1.01
N GLU A 154 -17.80 -8.31 1.14
CA GLU A 154 -18.26 -7.46 0.05
C GLU A 154 -17.69 -6.04 0.20
N LEU A 155 -17.23 -5.46 -0.91
CA LEU A 155 -16.89 -4.04 -1.00
C LEU A 155 -17.72 -3.41 -2.11
N THR A 156 -18.39 -2.29 -1.85
CA THR A 156 -19.06 -1.49 -2.88
C THR A 156 -18.33 -0.16 -3.05
N GLY A 157 -17.85 0.11 -4.26
CA GLY A 157 -17.18 1.35 -4.62
C GLY A 157 -18.15 2.36 -5.21
N TYR A 158 -17.98 3.64 -4.86
CA TYR A 158 -18.78 4.76 -5.37
C TYR A 158 -17.88 5.88 -5.89
N VAL A 159 -18.35 6.56 -6.95
CA VAL A 159 -17.81 7.85 -7.43
C VAL A 159 -18.91 8.89 -7.27
N GLY A 160 -18.73 9.82 -6.33
CA GLY A 160 -19.86 10.61 -5.83
C GLY A 160 -20.93 9.67 -5.24
N ASP A 161 -22.17 9.82 -5.70
CA ASP A 161 -23.31 9.00 -5.24
C ASP A 161 -23.58 7.78 -6.15
N GLN A 162 -22.80 7.58 -7.20
CA GLN A 162 -23.01 6.49 -8.16
C GLN A 162 -22.16 5.28 -7.81
N ILE A 163 -22.80 4.09 -7.83
CA ILE A 163 -22.09 2.81 -7.71
C ILE A 163 -21.21 2.64 -8.95
N LEU A 164 -19.93 2.38 -8.67
CA LEU A 164 -18.93 2.04 -9.68
C LEU A 164 -18.90 0.53 -9.95
N GLY A 165 -19.05 -0.27 -8.90
CA GLY A 165 -18.98 -1.73 -8.94
C GLY A 165 -18.79 -2.33 -7.55
N LYS A 166 -18.68 -3.65 -7.49
CA LYS A 166 -18.55 -4.41 -6.24
C LYS A 166 -17.45 -5.47 -6.33
N GLU A 167 -16.84 -5.77 -5.19
CA GLU A 167 -16.02 -6.97 -4.99
C GLU A 167 -16.77 -7.91 -4.05
N LYS A 168 -16.81 -9.22 -4.34
CA LYS A 168 -17.33 -10.25 -3.43
C LYS A 168 -16.25 -11.30 -3.18
N ASN A 169 -16.09 -11.68 -1.92
CA ASN A 169 -14.96 -12.49 -1.48
C ASN A 169 -15.39 -13.82 -0.88
N LYS A 170 -14.70 -14.89 -1.29
CA LYS A 170 -14.88 -16.25 -0.77
C LYS A 170 -13.57 -16.73 -0.17
N TYR A 171 -13.59 -17.09 1.11
CA TYR A 171 -12.40 -17.42 1.88
C TYR A 171 -12.24 -18.92 2.06
N ASN A 172 -11.04 -19.42 1.77
CA ASN A 172 -10.55 -20.72 2.20
C ASN A 172 -9.40 -20.51 3.20
N TYR A 173 -9.74 -20.49 4.47
CA TYR A 173 -8.76 -20.24 5.54
C TYR A 173 -7.73 -21.35 5.71
N GLU A 174 -8.10 -22.60 5.42
CA GLU A 174 -7.19 -23.75 5.52
C GLU A 174 -6.09 -23.65 4.47
N ALA A 175 -6.45 -23.27 3.23
CA ALA A 175 -5.51 -23.04 2.15
C ALA A 175 -4.82 -21.67 2.20
N ASN A 176 -5.23 -20.77 3.12
CA ASN A 176 -4.80 -19.36 3.15
C ASN A 176 -5.15 -18.58 1.87
N GLU A 177 -6.28 -18.89 1.23
CA GLU A 177 -6.69 -18.33 -0.06
C GLU A 177 -7.98 -17.54 0.03
N VAL A 178 -8.08 -16.48 -0.77
CA VAL A 178 -9.32 -15.75 -1.02
C VAL A 178 -9.54 -15.61 -2.52
N ILE A 179 -10.75 -15.93 -2.96
CA ILE A 179 -11.24 -15.67 -4.31
C ILE A 179 -12.00 -14.35 -4.27
N ILE A 180 -11.59 -13.40 -5.10
CA ILE A 180 -12.18 -12.07 -5.24
C ILE A 180 -12.88 -12.02 -6.59
N GLU A 181 -14.20 -11.83 -6.57
CA GLU A 181 -15.05 -11.69 -7.75
C GLU A 181 -15.39 -10.20 -7.96
N TYR A 182 -15.18 -9.69 -9.17
CA TYR A 182 -15.39 -8.28 -9.52
C TYR A 182 -16.65 -8.10 -10.36
N TYR A 183 -17.55 -7.25 -9.89
CA TYR A 183 -18.84 -6.95 -10.51
C TYR A 183 -18.89 -5.49 -10.96
N ASN A 184 -19.51 -5.23 -12.10
CA ASN A 184 -19.82 -3.86 -12.53
C ASN A 184 -21.04 -3.28 -11.80
N ASN A 185 -21.46 -2.07 -12.19
CA ASN A 185 -22.61 -1.38 -11.62
C ASN A 185 -23.98 -2.00 -11.98
N ASN A 186 -24.03 -2.95 -12.93
CA ASN A 186 -25.22 -3.73 -13.29
C ASN A 186 -25.24 -5.10 -12.58
N ASP A 187 -24.35 -5.33 -11.61
CA ASP A 187 -24.16 -6.61 -10.93
C ASP A 187 -23.73 -7.77 -11.86
N GLU A 188 -23.10 -7.46 -13.00
CA GLU A 188 -22.52 -8.45 -13.91
C GLU A 188 -21.08 -8.77 -13.51
N LEU A 189 -20.73 -10.05 -13.45
CA LEU A 189 -19.37 -10.51 -13.18
C LEU A 189 -18.45 -10.14 -14.35
N ILE A 190 -17.41 -9.36 -14.07
CA ILE A 190 -16.39 -8.96 -15.04
C ILE A 190 -15.22 -9.93 -15.03
N THR A 191 -14.71 -10.25 -13.84
CA THR A 191 -13.54 -11.13 -13.68
C THR A 191 -13.45 -11.66 -12.25
N SER A 192 -12.52 -12.58 -12.02
CA SER A 192 -12.17 -13.06 -10.68
C SER A 192 -10.67 -13.30 -10.57
N GLN A 193 -10.15 -13.24 -9.35
CA GLN A 193 -8.77 -13.61 -9.05
C GLN A 193 -8.67 -14.34 -7.72
N THR A 194 -7.65 -15.19 -7.58
CA THR A 194 -7.31 -15.85 -6.31
C THR A 194 -6.00 -15.29 -5.78
N THR A 195 -5.94 -15.07 -4.47
CA THR A 195 -4.74 -14.53 -3.79
C THR A 195 -4.64 -15.06 -2.36
N LYS A 196 -3.52 -14.78 -1.69
CA LYS A 196 -3.29 -15.19 -0.29
C LYS A 196 -4.01 -14.25 0.68
N ILE A 197 -4.63 -14.81 1.72
CA ILE A 197 -5.20 -14.04 2.84
C ILE A 197 -4.06 -13.37 3.64
N ASP A 198 -3.02 -14.15 3.94
CA ASP A 198 -1.82 -13.69 4.61
C ASP A 198 -0.58 -13.95 3.75
N SER A 199 0.02 -12.86 3.26
CA SER A 199 1.22 -12.90 2.41
C SER A 199 2.51 -13.24 3.16
N SER A 200 2.49 -13.21 4.49
CA SER A 200 3.63 -13.64 5.31
C SER A 200 3.79 -15.15 5.35
N LYS A 201 2.76 -15.92 4.99
CA LYS A 201 2.86 -17.37 4.84
C LYS A 201 3.66 -17.73 3.59
N THR A 202 4.78 -18.37 3.83
CA THR A 202 5.78 -18.72 2.83
C THR A 202 5.38 -19.92 2.00
N ASP A 203 5.83 -19.94 0.74
CA ASP A 203 5.72 -21.14 -0.08
C ASP A 203 6.80 -22.16 0.32
N PRO A 204 6.59 -23.47 0.13
CA PRO A 204 7.56 -24.50 0.52
C PRO A 204 8.96 -24.34 -0.10
N GLU A 205 9.05 -23.64 -1.22
CA GLU A 205 10.29 -23.39 -1.96
C GLU A 205 11.04 -22.13 -1.50
N ASP A 206 10.43 -21.30 -0.66
CA ASP A 206 11.03 -20.05 -0.19
C ASP A 206 12.14 -20.33 0.84
N ILE A 207 13.26 -19.60 0.73
CA ILE A 207 14.30 -19.61 1.75
C ILE A 207 14.08 -18.44 2.68
N ILE A 208 13.93 -18.76 3.97
CA ILE A 208 13.65 -17.82 5.05
C ILE A 208 14.87 -17.76 5.97
N ASN A 209 15.17 -16.58 6.52
CA ASN A 209 16.21 -16.45 7.54
C ASN A 209 15.64 -16.55 8.96
N GLU A 210 16.52 -16.40 9.96
CA GLU A 210 16.20 -16.47 11.39
C GLU A 210 15.19 -15.42 11.89
N TYR A 211 14.98 -14.33 11.14
CA TYR A 211 14.00 -13.28 11.46
C TYR A 211 12.65 -13.47 10.76
N GLY A 212 12.46 -14.58 10.02
CA GLY A 212 11.23 -14.83 9.27
C GLY A 212 11.15 -14.06 7.94
N ASP A 213 12.22 -13.39 7.52
CA ASP A 213 12.26 -12.69 6.23
C ASP A 213 12.59 -13.66 5.09
N ILE A 214 11.83 -13.60 3.99
CA ILE A 214 12.12 -14.34 2.76
C ILE A 214 13.34 -13.71 2.07
N ILE A 215 14.42 -14.48 1.97
CA ILE A 215 15.70 -14.06 1.34
C ILE A 215 15.90 -14.65 -0.05
N LYS A 216 15.14 -15.67 -0.44
CA LYS A 216 15.18 -16.22 -1.81
C LYS A 216 13.84 -16.86 -2.18
N THR A 217 13.42 -16.63 -3.41
CA THR A 217 12.29 -17.30 -4.08
C THR A 217 12.73 -17.74 -5.48
N ALA A 218 11.83 -18.38 -6.23
CA ALA A 218 12.04 -18.65 -7.65
C ALA A 218 12.26 -17.39 -8.50
N LYS A 219 11.76 -16.22 -8.05
CA LYS A 219 11.74 -14.97 -8.83
C LYS A 219 12.81 -13.97 -8.40
N TYR A 220 13.31 -14.04 -7.18
CA TYR A 220 14.24 -13.05 -6.65
C TYR A 220 15.13 -13.59 -5.52
N GLN A 221 16.18 -12.84 -5.20
CA GLN A 221 16.96 -13.00 -3.97
C GLN A 221 17.14 -11.66 -3.26
N MET A 222 17.33 -11.72 -1.96
CA MET A 222 17.54 -10.57 -1.10
C MET A 222 18.68 -10.82 -0.10
N GLU A 223 19.61 -9.87 -0.01
CA GLU A 223 20.56 -9.81 1.10
C GLU A 223 20.01 -8.81 2.13
N ILE A 224 19.91 -9.23 3.40
CA ILE A 224 19.39 -8.38 4.48
C ILE A 224 20.44 -8.30 5.60
N LYS A 225 20.69 -7.09 6.10
CA LYS A 225 21.46 -6.86 7.33
C LYS A 225 20.57 -6.23 8.38
N TYR A 226 20.81 -6.62 9.63
CA TYR A 226 20.04 -6.24 10.79
C TYR A 226 20.87 -5.43 11.78
N ASP A 227 20.20 -4.64 12.60
CA ASP A 227 20.81 -4.04 13.79
C ASP A 227 20.76 -5.00 14.98
N LYS A 228 21.25 -4.53 16.14
CA LYS A 228 21.30 -5.32 17.38
C LYS A 228 19.92 -5.69 17.95
N PHE A 229 18.85 -5.10 17.44
CA PHE A 229 17.48 -5.39 17.85
C PHE A 229 16.75 -6.29 16.83
N GLY A 230 17.45 -6.76 15.80
CA GLY A 230 16.85 -7.60 14.75
C GLY A 230 16.04 -6.82 13.73
N ASN A 231 16.14 -5.48 13.68
CA ASN A 231 15.48 -4.68 12.66
C ASN A 231 16.39 -4.50 11.46
N TRP A 232 15.86 -4.65 10.24
CA TRP A 232 16.69 -4.51 9.06
C TRP A 232 17.18 -3.07 8.88
N ILE A 233 18.46 -2.92 8.52
CA ILE A 233 19.12 -1.64 8.24
C ILE A 233 19.68 -1.56 6.82
N LYS A 234 19.75 -2.70 6.12
CA LYS A 234 20.15 -2.74 4.72
C LYS A 234 19.47 -3.90 4.00
N LYS A 235 18.94 -3.64 2.81
CA LYS A 235 18.41 -4.64 1.89
C LYS A 235 19.04 -4.45 0.51
N LYS A 236 19.48 -5.52 -0.13
CA LYS A 236 19.80 -5.53 -1.56
C LYS A 236 18.87 -6.52 -2.23
N TYR A 237 18.16 -6.06 -3.25
CA TYR A 237 17.20 -6.88 -3.98
C TYR A 237 17.71 -7.12 -5.40
N SER A 238 17.70 -8.39 -5.80
CA SER A 238 18.07 -8.83 -7.16
C SER A 238 16.97 -9.72 -7.72
N ALA A 239 16.52 -9.41 -8.93
CA ALA A 239 15.53 -10.21 -9.65
C ALA A 239 16.22 -11.28 -10.50
N PHE A 240 15.63 -12.46 -10.60
CA PHE A 240 16.11 -13.49 -11.52
C PHE A 240 15.56 -13.20 -12.93
N LYS A 241 16.46 -12.92 -13.87
CA LYS A 241 16.14 -12.62 -15.27
C LYS A 241 17.15 -13.33 -16.18
N ASN A 242 16.66 -14.04 -17.19
CA ASN A 242 17.51 -14.72 -18.19
C ASN A 242 18.59 -15.62 -17.58
N GLY A 243 18.24 -16.38 -16.53
CA GLY A 243 19.18 -17.31 -15.88
C GLY A 243 20.17 -16.66 -14.89
N GLN A 244 20.09 -15.34 -14.66
CA GLN A 244 21.01 -14.61 -13.79
C GLN A 244 20.28 -13.69 -12.82
N TYR A 245 20.89 -13.42 -11.66
CA TYR A 245 20.38 -12.43 -10.72
C TYR A 245 20.89 -11.04 -11.07
N ILE A 246 19.98 -10.14 -11.41
CA ILE A 246 20.28 -8.74 -11.75
C ILE A 246 19.86 -7.86 -10.58
N LYS A 247 20.81 -7.13 -10.01
CA LYS A 247 20.54 -6.16 -8.93
C LYS A 247 19.51 -5.13 -9.41
N GLN A 248 18.44 -4.96 -8.65
CA GLN A 248 17.34 -4.04 -8.96
C GLN A 248 17.29 -2.87 -7.97
N SER A 249 17.64 -3.10 -6.69
CA SER A 249 17.71 -2.01 -5.72
C SER A 249 18.65 -2.28 -4.56
N GLU A 250 19.08 -1.19 -3.92
CA GLU A 250 19.75 -1.21 -2.63
C GLU A 250 19.09 -0.17 -1.72
N THR A 251 18.70 -0.61 -0.53
CA THR A 251 18.00 0.20 0.46
C THR A 251 18.80 0.20 1.76
N THR A 252 19.03 1.38 2.34
CA THR A 252 19.58 1.53 3.68
C THR A 252 18.58 2.23 4.58
N ARG A 253 18.56 1.88 5.86
CA ARG A 253 17.64 2.43 6.85
C ARG A 253 18.41 2.77 8.11
N SER A 254 18.32 4.03 8.53
CA SER A 254 18.71 4.46 9.87
C SER A 254 17.47 4.43 10.76
N ILE A 255 17.61 3.90 11.98
CA ILE A 255 16.49 3.74 12.92
C ILE A 255 16.82 4.50 14.20
N LYS A 256 15.92 5.40 14.61
CA LYS A 256 16.02 6.13 15.86
C LYS A 256 15.02 5.58 16.87
N TYR A 257 15.52 4.81 17.81
CA TYR A 257 14.74 4.27 18.92
C TYR A 257 14.38 5.35 19.94
N LEU A 258 13.21 5.23 20.56
CA LEU A 258 12.90 5.97 21.78
C LEU A 258 13.82 5.49 22.91
N LYS A 259 14.25 6.42 23.75
CA LYS A 259 15.08 6.13 24.92
C LYS A 259 14.27 5.44 26.01
#